data_AF-A0A835N231-F1
#
_entry.id   AF-A0A835N231-F1
#
_cell.length_a   1.000
_cell.length_b   1.000
_cell.length_c   1.000
_cell.angle_alpha   90.00
_cell.angle_beta   90.00
_cell.angle_gamma   90.00
#
_symmetry.space_group_name_H-M   'P 1'
#
loop_
_entity.id
_entity.type
_entity.pdbx_description
1 polymer ?
#
loop_
_entity_poly.entity_id
_entity_poly.type
_entity_poly.pdbx_seq_one_letter_code
_entity_poly.pdbx_strand_id
1 'polypeptide(L)'
;MLHHHHHHHQQLQRPRRRCEGTAMGIIVLDLRPGNGIGPFSLGMPICEAFAQIEQQPSIYDVVHVKHFDEEPLKLDIVISLPDHGFHLRFDPWSQRLRLIEIFDVKRLQMRYATSLIGGPSNLATFAAVYALFGPTFPGIYDKDRGVYTLFYPGLSFAFPIPSQYTDCFHDREAELPLEFPDGTTPVTCRVSIYDGSADKKVGVGSLMHKASVPPLLPGNLYMEEVHVKLGEELYFSTGGQHIPFGASPQDVWTELGQPCGIHQKQVDQMVIHSASDPHPRTTHCGDYFYNYFTRGLDILFDGQVLTVSSFLILKGFVDVVNVEANKLFLLVALVCAFDEVDNSKQSITPSTKWDQVKEILGDCGRAAIQTQGSTNNPFGSTFVYGYQNIAFEVMKNDYIATVTLFQA
;
A
#
# COMPACT_ATOMS: atom_id res chain seq x y z
N MET A 1 34.29 30.25 -1.02
CA MET A 1 33.60 29.87 -2.27
C MET A 1 33.29 28.39 -2.20
N LEU A 2 32.02 28.07 -2.00
CA LEU A 2 31.52 26.70 -2.00
C LEU A 2 31.58 26.13 -3.42
N HIS A 3 32.03 24.89 -3.57
CA HIS A 3 31.72 24.06 -4.73
C HIS A 3 30.80 22.93 -4.24
N HIS A 4 29.54 23.01 -4.65
CA HIS A 4 28.56 21.94 -4.52
C HIS A 4 28.95 20.80 -5.46
N HIS A 5 29.20 19.62 -4.90
CA HIS A 5 29.16 18.37 -5.67
C HIS A 5 27.78 17.74 -5.46
N HIS A 6 26.96 17.80 -6.51
CA HIS A 6 25.79 16.95 -6.66
C HIS A 6 26.27 15.52 -6.94
N HIS A 7 26.15 14.64 -5.95
CA HIS A 7 26.26 13.21 -6.17
C HIS A 7 24.92 12.65 -6.66
N HIS A 8 24.80 12.44 -7.97
CA HIS A 8 23.87 11.48 -8.53
C HIS A 8 24.25 10.08 -8.00
N HIS A 9 23.41 9.49 -7.16
CA HIS A 9 23.57 8.09 -6.75
C HIS A 9 22.97 7.17 -7.81
N GLN A 10 23.84 6.41 -8.47
CA GLN A 10 23.48 5.33 -9.38
C GLN A 10 22.81 4.20 -8.59
N GLN A 11 21.58 3.87 -8.98
CA GLN A 11 20.86 2.69 -8.55
C GLN A 11 21.66 1.42 -8.92
N LEU A 12 22.05 0.63 -7.93
CA LEU A 12 22.51 -0.75 -8.14
C LEU A 12 21.29 -1.65 -8.37
N GLN A 13 20.72 -1.54 -9.56
CA GLN A 13 19.95 -2.64 -10.14
C GLN A 13 20.93 -3.81 -10.34
N ARG A 14 20.58 -5.04 -9.92
CA ARG A 14 21.13 -6.21 -10.61
C ARG A 14 20.52 -6.20 -12.00
N PRO A 15 21.24 -5.84 -13.08
CA PRO A 15 20.63 -5.78 -14.38
C PRO A 15 20.64 -7.21 -14.91
N ARG A 16 19.49 -7.88 -14.90
CA ARG A 16 19.24 -8.79 -16.02
C ARG A 16 19.14 -7.90 -17.25
N ARG A 17 20.27 -7.68 -17.92
CA ARG A 17 20.32 -7.02 -19.23
C ARG A 17 19.47 -7.86 -20.19
N ARG A 18 18.21 -7.50 -20.33
CA ARG A 18 17.41 -7.90 -21.50
C ARG A 18 17.85 -6.97 -22.63
N CYS A 19 18.19 -7.54 -23.78
CA CYS A 19 18.59 -6.77 -24.94
C CYS A 19 17.47 -5.76 -25.28
N GLU A 20 17.81 -4.47 -25.36
CA GLU A 20 16.98 -3.44 -25.98
C GLU A 20 16.55 -3.95 -27.37
N GLY A 21 15.28 -4.29 -27.52
CA GLY A 21 14.75 -4.80 -28.79
C GLY A 21 13.84 -6.04 -28.74
N THR A 22 13.59 -6.65 -27.57
CA THR A 22 12.54 -7.67 -27.50
C THR A 22 11.19 -6.94 -27.41
N ALA A 23 10.41 -6.96 -28.48
CA ALA A 23 9.04 -6.47 -28.47
C ALA A 23 8.29 -7.18 -27.33
N MET A 24 7.95 -6.43 -26.28
CA MET A 24 7.09 -6.93 -25.22
C MET A 24 5.77 -7.34 -25.87
N GLY A 25 5.39 -8.61 -25.69
CA GLY A 25 4.11 -9.09 -26.17
C GLY A 25 3.00 -8.26 -25.52
N ILE A 26 2.03 -7.82 -26.32
CA ILE A 26 0.85 -7.12 -25.81
C ILE A 26 0.17 -8.04 -24.81
N ILE A 27 -0.03 -7.56 -23.59
CA ILE A 27 -0.76 -8.32 -22.58
C ILE A 27 -2.26 -8.10 -22.79
N VAL A 28 -3.01 -9.19 -22.62
CA VAL A 28 -4.48 -9.17 -22.63
C VAL A 28 -4.94 -9.35 -21.20
N LEU A 29 -5.61 -8.33 -20.65
CA LEU A 29 -6.16 -8.39 -19.29
C LEU A 29 -7.69 -8.30 -19.31
N ASP A 30 -8.33 -9.10 -18.47
CA ASP A 30 -9.78 -9.07 -18.28
C ASP A 30 -10.20 -7.78 -17.56
N LEU A 31 -10.95 -6.93 -18.26
CA LEU A 31 -11.54 -5.71 -17.73
C LEU A 31 -12.85 -6.05 -17.02
N ARG A 32 -12.94 -5.70 -15.74
CA ARG A 32 -14.13 -5.86 -14.91
C ARG A 32 -14.56 -4.49 -14.37
N PRO A 33 -15.52 -3.80 -15.03
CA PRO A 33 -16.01 -2.50 -14.56
C PRO A 33 -16.43 -2.55 -13.09
N GLY A 34 -16.03 -1.56 -12.30
CA GLY A 34 -16.36 -1.53 -10.86
C GLY A 34 -15.56 -2.46 -9.97
N ASN A 35 -14.73 -3.35 -10.54
CA ASN A 35 -14.07 -4.41 -9.77
C ASN A 35 -12.56 -4.47 -10.01
N GLY A 36 -12.05 -4.44 -11.25
CA GLY A 36 -10.61 -4.50 -11.47
C GLY A 36 -10.15 -4.83 -12.89
N ILE A 37 -8.86 -5.16 -13.03
CA ILE A 37 -8.26 -5.60 -14.29
C ILE A 37 -7.29 -6.77 -14.08
N GLY A 38 -7.42 -7.82 -14.90
CA GLY A 38 -6.53 -8.98 -14.81
C GLY A 38 -6.51 -9.57 -13.39
N PRO A 39 -5.33 -9.77 -12.75
CA PRO A 39 -5.24 -10.25 -11.37
C PRO A 39 -5.51 -9.17 -10.31
N PHE A 40 -5.61 -7.90 -10.71
CA PHE A 40 -5.72 -6.79 -9.77
C PHE A 40 -7.19 -6.40 -9.55
N SER A 41 -7.62 -6.44 -8.28
CA SER A 41 -9.00 -6.13 -7.89
C SER A 41 -9.03 -4.95 -6.92
N LEU A 42 -9.97 -4.04 -7.10
CA LEU A 42 -10.20 -2.90 -6.23
C LEU A 42 -10.43 -3.39 -4.80
N GLY A 43 -9.82 -2.69 -3.85
CA GLY A 43 -9.82 -3.06 -2.45
C GLY A 43 -8.79 -4.14 -2.09
N MET A 44 -8.03 -4.69 -3.04
CA MET A 44 -6.94 -5.61 -2.67
C MET A 44 -5.81 -4.87 -1.93
N PRO A 45 -5.18 -5.49 -0.92
CA PRO A 45 -3.96 -4.99 -0.28
C PRO A 45 -2.80 -4.82 -1.28
N ILE A 46 -1.92 -3.86 -1.00
CA ILE A 46 -0.71 -3.65 -1.80
C ILE A 46 0.23 -4.87 -1.80
N CYS A 47 0.33 -5.59 -0.68
CA CYS A 47 1.15 -6.80 -0.57
C CYS A 47 0.66 -7.92 -1.50
N GLU A 48 -0.66 -8.11 -1.62
CA GLU A 48 -1.24 -9.03 -2.58
C GLU A 48 -0.94 -8.60 -4.02
N ALA A 49 -0.97 -7.30 -4.31
CA ALA A 49 -0.63 -6.81 -5.65
C ALA A 49 0.83 -7.09 -6.00
N PHE A 50 1.77 -6.90 -5.06
CA PHE A 50 3.16 -7.31 -5.25
C PHE A 50 3.30 -8.82 -5.45
N ALA A 51 2.61 -9.64 -4.65
CA ALA A 51 2.64 -11.09 -4.81
C ALA A 51 2.17 -11.51 -6.22
N GLN A 52 1.13 -10.87 -6.77
CA GLN A 52 0.67 -11.12 -8.15
C GLN A 52 1.72 -10.73 -9.19
N ILE A 53 2.42 -9.62 -8.97
CA ILE A 53 3.49 -9.13 -9.85
C ILE A 53 4.68 -10.11 -9.83
N GLU A 54 5.13 -10.51 -8.64
CA GLU A 54 6.27 -11.39 -8.43
C GLU A 54 6.05 -12.82 -8.93
N GLN A 55 4.80 -13.29 -8.92
CA GLN A 55 4.43 -14.59 -9.50
C GLN A 55 4.58 -14.62 -11.02
N GLN A 56 4.61 -13.47 -11.70
CA GLN A 56 4.69 -13.35 -13.16
C GLN A 56 5.83 -12.43 -13.62
N PRO A 57 7.10 -12.75 -13.28
CA PRO A 57 8.24 -11.86 -13.54
C PRO A 57 8.60 -11.75 -15.03
N SER A 58 8.10 -12.69 -15.87
CA SER A 58 8.24 -12.62 -17.32
C SER A 58 7.28 -11.62 -17.97
N ILE A 59 6.17 -11.34 -17.29
CA ILE A 59 5.14 -10.39 -17.72
C ILE A 59 5.47 -9.02 -17.11
N TYR A 60 5.65 -8.94 -15.79
CA TYR A 60 5.88 -7.69 -15.07
C TYR A 60 7.36 -7.53 -14.70
N ASP A 61 8.21 -7.24 -15.69
CA ASP A 61 9.66 -7.09 -15.52
C ASP A 61 10.08 -5.67 -15.08
N VAL A 62 9.36 -4.64 -15.55
CA VAL A 62 9.61 -3.24 -15.16
C VAL A 62 8.46 -2.73 -14.29
N VAL A 63 8.76 -2.51 -13.01
CA VAL A 63 7.81 -2.00 -12.01
C VAL A 63 8.45 -0.85 -11.23
N HIS A 64 7.74 0.27 -11.15
CA HIS A 64 8.16 1.44 -10.37
C HIS A 64 7.18 1.72 -9.25
N VAL A 65 7.66 1.86 -8.03
CA VAL A 65 6.85 2.25 -6.87
C VAL A 65 7.10 3.72 -6.57
N LYS A 66 6.04 4.52 -6.50
CA LYS A 66 6.10 5.96 -6.19
C LYS A 66 5.30 6.22 -4.93
N HIS A 67 5.90 6.94 -3.99
CA HIS A 67 5.28 7.41 -2.75
C HIS A 67 5.86 8.79 -2.40
N PHE A 68 5.29 9.45 -1.39
CA PHE A 68 5.76 10.75 -0.92
C PHE A 68 6.50 10.60 0.41
N ASP A 69 7.82 10.59 0.36
CA ASP A 69 8.67 10.23 1.51
C ASP A 69 8.51 11.19 2.70
N GLU A 70 8.31 12.48 2.44
CA GLU A 70 8.18 13.50 3.49
C GLU A 70 6.84 13.43 4.22
N GLU A 71 5.74 13.18 3.50
CA GLU A 71 4.41 12.97 4.10
C GLU A 71 3.72 11.73 3.47
N PRO A 72 4.09 10.51 3.91
CA PRO A 72 3.64 9.26 3.28
C PRO A 72 2.12 9.06 3.23
N LEU A 73 1.38 9.73 4.12
CA LEU A 73 -0.08 9.63 4.21
C LEU A 73 -0.82 10.64 3.31
N LYS A 74 -0.11 11.56 2.65
CA LYS A 74 -0.71 12.69 1.92
C LYS A 74 -1.13 12.35 0.50
N LEU A 75 -0.34 11.51 -0.18
CA LEU A 75 -0.54 11.16 -1.59
C LEU A 75 -0.61 9.65 -1.73
N ASP A 76 -1.38 9.18 -2.73
CA ASP A 76 -1.45 7.76 -3.05
C ASP A 76 -0.08 7.14 -3.23
N ILE A 77 0.03 5.89 -2.82
CA ILE A 77 1.11 5.02 -3.28
C ILE A 77 0.74 4.52 -4.67
N VAL A 78 1.65 4.65 -5.62
CA VAL A 78 1.43 4.26 -7.01
C VAL A 78 2.42 3.19 -7.41
N ILE A 79 1.91 2.00 -7.76
CA ILE A 79 2.67 0.99 -8.50
C ILE A 79 2.45 1.25 -9.99
N SER A 80 3.53 1.55 -10.70
CA SER A 80 3.53 1.89 -12.12
C SER A 80 4.13 0.76 -12.94
N LEU A 81 3.39 0.30 -13.95
CA LEU A 81 3.79 -0.74 -14.89
C LEU A 81 3.92 -0.10 -16.28
N PRO A 82 5.03 0.64 -16.53
CA PRO A 82 5.15 1.51 -17.70
C PRO A 82 5.09 0.76 -19.02
N ASP A 83 5.67 -0.44 -19.09
CA ASP A 83 5.72 -1.24 -20.30
C ASP A 83 4.34 -1.73 -20.74
N HIS A 84 3.41 -1.83 -19.79
CA HIS A 84 2.03 -2.23 -20.00
C HIS A 84 1.03 -1.07 -19.98
N GLY A 85 1.48 0.15 -19.72
CA GLY A 85 0.64 1.34 -19.86
C GLY A 85 -0.41 1.57 -18.75
N PHE A 86 -0.21 1.02 -17.54
CA PHE A 86 -1.16 1.24 -16.43
C PHE A 86 -0.51 1.44 -15.06
N HIS A 87 -1.29 2.03 -14.16
CA HIS A 87 -0.97 2.32 -12.77
C HIS A 87 -2.00 1.68 -11.84
N LEU A 88 -1.52 1.17 -10.72
CA LEU A 88 -2.32 0.77 -9.57
C LEU A 88 -2.12 1.83 -8.49
N ARG A 89 -3.21 2.49 -8.07
CA ARG A 89 -3.17 3.57 -7.07
C ARG A 89 -3.81 3.09 -5.77
N PHE A 90 -3.00 3.05 -4.73
CA PHE A 90 -3.38 2.61 -3.41
C PHE A 90 -3.66 3.81 -2.53
N ASP A 91 -4.74 3.72 -1.77
CA ASP A 91 -5.05 4.70 -0.73
C ASP A 91 -3.90 4.73 0.30
N PRO A 92 -3.36 5.90 0.68
CA PRO A 92 -2.17 5.94 1.51
C PRO A 92 -2.42 5.49 2.95
N TRP A 93 -3.65 5.63 3.44
CA TRP A 93 -4.04 5.20 4.77
C TRP A 93 -4.24 3.70 4.85
N SER A 94 -5.08 3.16 3.97
CA SER A 94 -5.45 1.75 3.98
C SER A 94 -4.51 0.86 3.18
N GLN A 95 -3.65 1.39 2.29
CA GLN A 95 -2.89 0.67 1.24
C GLN A 95 -3.71 -0.38 0.49
N ARG A 96 -4.99 -0.07 0.30
CA ARG A 96 -5.88 -0.87 -0.55
C ARG A 96 -6.04 -0.16 -1.88
N LEU A 97 -6.11 -0.96 -2.94
CA LEU A 97 -6.24 -0.47 -4.30
C LEU A 97 -7.54 0.33 -4.44
N ARG A 98 -7.46 1.63 -4.70
CA ARG A 98 -8.64 2.52 -4.82
C ARG A 98 -8.96 2.88 -6.26
N LEU A 99 -7.96 2.86 -7.14
CA LEU A 99 -8.10 3.29 -8.53
C LEU A 99 -7.07 2.57 -9.40
N ILE A 100 -7.51 2.06 -10.53
CA ILE A 100 -6.63 1.57 -11.60
C ILE A 100 -6.73 2.55 -12.75
N GLU A 101 -5.58 3.04 -13.21
CA GLU A 101 -5.48 4.05 -14.27
C GLU A 101 -4.65 3.50 -15.42
N ILE A 102 -5.28 3.29 -16.57
CA ILE A 102 -4.61 2.91 -17.81
C ILE A 102 -4.30 4.20 -18.56
N PHE A 103 -3.03 4.54 -18.68
CA PHE A 103 -2.57 5.78 -19.30
C PHE A 103 -2.03 5.59 -20.72
N ASP A 104 -1.71 4.36 -21.13
CA ASP A 104 -1.35 4.03 -22.51
C ASP A 104 -2.18 2.83 -22.99
N VAL A 105 -3.37 3.14 -23.50
CA VAL A 105 -4.35 2.16 -23.98
C VAL A 105 -3.87 1.41 -25.23
N LYS A 106 -2.81 1.88 -25.90
CA LYS A 106 -2.22 1.18 -27.06
C LYS A 106 -1.31 0.03 -26.63
N ARG A 107 -0.79 0.05 -25.41
CA ARG A 107 0.08 -1.01 -24.85
C ARG A 107 -0.69 -2.13 -24.18
N LEU A 108 -1.91 -1.85 -23.74
CA LEU A 108 -2.77 -2.79 -23.02
C LEU A 108 -3.99 -3.16 -23.84
N GLN A 109 -4.18 -4.46 -24.09
CA GLN A 109 -5.42 -4.96 -24.65
C GLN A 109 -6.35 -5.40 -23.52
N MET A 110 -7.56 -4.85 -23.48
CA MET A 110 -8.57 -5.15 -22.48
C MET A 110 -9.61 -6.08 -23.07
N ARG A 111 -9.95 -7.15 -22.34
CA ARG A 111 -11.04 -8.05 -22.70
C ARG A 111 -12.26 -7.75 -21.84
N TYR A 112 -13.38 -7.42 -22.46
CA TYR A 112 -14.66 -7.24 -21.79
C TYR A 112 -15.67 -8.23 -22.39
N ALA A 113 -16.15 -9.17 -21.57
CA ALA A 113 -16.90 -10.33 -22.02
C ALA A 113 -16.15 -11.08 -23.15
N THR A 114 -16.70 -11.10 -24.37
CA THR A 114 -16.10 -11.75 -25.54
C THR A 114 -15.34 -10.79 -26.46
N SER A 115 -15.40 -9.48 -26.18
CA SER A 115 -14.86 -8.43 -27.04
C SER A 115 -13.52 -7.91 -26.53
N LEU A 116 -12.69 -7.43 -27.45
CA LEU A 116 -11.38 -6.84 -27.17
C LEU A 116 -11.41 -5.34 -27.50
N ILE A 117 -10.78 -4.54 -26.65
CA ILE A 117 -10.66 -3.09 -26.83
C ILE A 117 -9.29 -2.61 -26.34
N GLY A 118 -8.68 -1.66 -27.03
CA GLY A 118 -7.30 -1.24 -26.78
C GLY A 118 -6.28 -2.13 -27.50
N GLY A 119 -5.00 -1.87 -27.22
CA GLY A 119 -3.88 -2.42 -27.97
C GLY A 119 -3.63 -1.68 -29.29
N PRO A 120 -2.62 -2.10 -30.08
CA PRO A 120 -2.24 -1.42 -31.31
C PRO A 120 -3.22 -1.64 -32.47
N SER A 121 -3.95 -2.76 -32.47
CA SER A 121 -4.84 -3.15 -33.57
C SER A 121 -6.31 -2.81 -33.34
N ASN A 122 -6.75 -2.67 -32.08
CA ASN A 122 -8.15 -2.42 -31.74
C ASN A 122 -8.27 -1.10 -30.96
N LEU A 123 -8.13 0.03 -31.66
CA LEU A 123 -8.19 1.35 -31.02
C LEU A 123 -9.51 1.53 -30.26
N ALA A 124 -9.39 2.00 -29.03
CA ALA A 124 -10.53 2.32 -28.17
C ALA A 124 -11.08 3.71 -28.52
N THR A 125 -11.71 3.81 -29.70
CA THR A 125 -12.39 5.03 -30.16
C THR A 125 -13.67 5.28 -29.38
N PHE A 126 -14.16 6.52 -29.36
CA PHE A 126 -15.44 6.86 -28.74
C PHE A 126 -16.58 6.03 -29.33
N ALA A 127 -16.64 5.89 -30.66
CA ALA A 127 -17.62 5.03 -31.33
C ALA A 127 -17.50 3.55 -30.92
N ALA A 128 -16.27 3.01 -30.82
CA ALA A 128 -16.06 1.62 -30.39
C ALA A 128 -16.44 1.38 -28.93
N VAL A 129 -16.13 2.33 -28.04
CA VAL A 129 -16.54 2.30 -26.63
C VAL A 129 -18.06 2.32 -26.53
N TYR A 130 -18.73 3.21 -27.25
CA TYR A 130 -20.19 3.34 -27.25
C TYR A 130 -20.87 2.08 -27.81
N ALA A 131 -20.31 1.48 -28.87
CA ALA A 131 -20.80 0.24 -29.44
C ALA A 131 -20.63 -0.95 -28.47
N LEU A 132 -19.54 -0.97 -27.69
CA LEU A 132 -19.23 -2.06 -26.76
C LEU A 132 -20.02 -1.99 -25.46
N PHE A 133 -20.11 -0.82 -24.83
CA PHE A 133 -20.72 -0.63 -23.51
C PHE A 133 -22.15 -0.08 -23.58
N GLY A 134 -22.60 0.33 -24.77
CA GLY A 134 -23.91 0.91 -24.99
C GLY A 134 -23.99 2.39 -24.63
N PRO A 135 -25.19 2.98 -24.82
CA PRO A 135 -25.43 4.37 -24.50
C PRO A 135 -25.33 4.64 -22.99
N THR A 136 -24.83 5.83 -22.65
CA THR A 136 -24.71 6.31 -21.27
C THR A 136 -25.03 7.81 -21.23
N PHE A 137 -25.12 8.36 -20.02
CA PHE A 137 -25.34 9.79 -19.83
C PHE A 137 -24.20 10.62 -20.43
N PRO A 138 -24.47 11.87 -20.83
CA PRO A 138 -23.44 12.78 -21.30
C PRO A 138 -22.25 12.86 -20.32
N GLY A 139 -21.05 12.82 -20.89
CA GLY A 139 -19.80 12.96 -20.19
C GLY A 139 -19.54 14.38 -19.69
N ILE A 140 -18.37 14.57 -19.08
CA ILE A 140 -17.93 15.87 -18.57
C ILE A 140 -16.73 16.33 -19.40
N TYR A 141 -16.82 17.54 -19.95
CA TYR A 141 -15.69 18.19 -20.62
C TYR A 141 -14.87 19.02 -19.63
N ASP A 142 -13.57 18.71 -19.54
CA ASP A 142 -12.57 19.51 -18.84
C ASP A 142 -11.88 20.45 -19.84
N LYS A 143 -12.28 21.74 -19.81
CA LYS A 143 -11.77 22.78 -20.71
C LYS A 143 -10.27 23.04 -20.51
N ASP A 144 -9.78 22.97 -19.28
CA ASP A 144 -8.37 23.25 -18.96
C ASP A 144 -7.45 22.16 -19.53
N ARG A 145 -7.95 20.93 -19.63
CA ARG A 145 -7.21 19.78 -20.17
C ARG A 145 -7.52 19.48 -21.63
N GLY A 146 -8.61 20.01 -22.18
CA GLY A 146 -9.11 19.65 -23.50
C GLY A 146 -9.56 18.18 -23.57
N VAL A 147 -10.12 17.65 -22.48
CA VAL A 147 -10.47 16.21 -22.38
C VAL A 147 -11.93 16.03 -22.02
N TYR A 148 -12.63 15.21 -22.81
CA TYR A 148 -13.97 14.76 -22.54
C TYR A 148 -13.95 13.41 -21.83
N THR A 149 -14.60 13.28 -20.67
CA THR A 149 -14.66 12.02 -19.92
C THR A 149 -16.07 11.43 -19.98
N LEU A 150 -16.19 10.23 -20.54
CA LEU A 150 -17.42 9.42 -20.56
C LEU A 150 -17.44 8.46 -19.36
N PHE A 151 -18.60 8.31 -18.72
CA PHE A 151 -18.74 7.52 -17.49
C PHE A 151 -19.69 6.34 -17.66
N TYR A 152 -19.29 5.20 -17.10
CA TYR A 152 -20.07 3.99 -16.90
C TYR A 152 -19.99 3.59 -15.42
N PRO A 153 -20.85 2.67 -14.93
CA PRO A 153 -20.75 2.15 -13.57
C PRO A 153 -19.36 1.53 -13.30
N GLY A 154 -18.54 2.25 -12.51
CA GLY A 154 -17.20 1.82 -12.12
C GLY A 154 -16.12 1.85 -13.22
N LEU A 155 -16.37 2.58 -14.31
CA LEU A 155 -15.44 2.69 -15.44
C LEU A 155 -15.60 4.06 -16.13
N SER A 156 -14.49 4.69 -16.52
CA SER A 156 -14.56 5.90 -17.34
C SER A 156 -13.48 5.93 -18.42
N PHE A 157 -13.81 6.61 -19.52
CA PHE A 157 -12.94 6.78 -20.68
C PHE A 157 -12.75 8.26 -20.95
N ALA A 158 -11.49 8.68 -21.05
CA ALA A 158 -11.11 10.05 -21.33
C ALA A 158 -10.68 10.18 -22.80
N PHE A 159 -11.24 11.14 -23.51
CA PHE A 159 -11.04 11.40 -24.92
C PHE A 159 -10.47 12.80 -25.10
N PRO A 160 -9.25 12.96 -25.64
CA PRO A 160 -8.72 14.27 -25.97
C PRO A 160 -9.53 14.87 -27.12
N ILE A 161 -9.95 16.12 -26.97
CA ILE A 161 -10.73 16.84 -27.98
C ILE A 161 -9.78 17.79 -28.71
N PRO A 162 -9.67 17.70 -30.06
CA PRO A 162 -8.89 18.65 -30.84
C PRO A 162 -9.36 20.08 -30.62
N SER A 163 -8.41 21.03 -30.59
CA SER A 163 -8.71 22.45 -30.29
C SER A 163 -9.75 23.07 -31.23
N GLN A 164 -9.81 22.61 -32.48
CA GLN A 164 -10.79 23.05 -33.47
C GLN A 164 -12.26 22.72 -33.14
N TYR A 165 -12.49 21.77 -32.21
CA TYR A 165 -13.82 21.37 -31.78
C TYR A 165 -14.13 21.80 -30.33
N THR A 166 -13.19 22.46 -29.65
CA THR A 166 -13.36 22.88 -28.25
C THR A 166 -14.51 23.87 -28.06
N ASP A 167 -14.73 24.75 -29.04
CA ASP A 167 -15.82 25.74 -29.00
C ASP A 167 -17.21 25.10 -29.08
N CYS A 168 -17.32 23.84 -29.54
CA CYS A 168 -18.59 23.12 -29.56
C CYS A 168 -19.06 22.70 -28.14
N PHE A 169 -18.18 22.76 -27.14
CA PHE A 169 -18.45 22.34 -25.76
C PHE A 169 -18.56 23.56 -24.83
N HIS A 170 -19.57 24.42 -25.07
CA HIS A 170 -19.83 25.59 -24.23
C HIS A 170 -20.33 25.21 -22.83
N ASP A 171 -21.19 24.19 -22.74
CA ASP A 171 -21.71 23.62 -21.49
C ASP A 171 -20.87 22.43 -21.00
N ARG A 172 -20.77 22.29 -19.68
CA ARG A 172 -19.96 21.23 -19.03
C ARG A 172 -20.49 19.82 -19.30
N GLU A 173 -21.76 19.70 -19.68
CA GLU A 173 -22.50 18.46 -19.97
C GLU A 173 -22.85 18.31 -21.46
N ALA A 174 -22.04 18.89 -22.35
CA ALA A 174 -22.28 18.76 -23.79
C ALA A 174 -22.11 17.30 -24.28
N GLU A 175 -22.96 16.90 -25.22
CA GLU A 175 -22.87 15.59 -25.87
C GLU A 175 -21.75 15.60 -26.92
N LEU A 176 -20.83 14.62 -26.81
CA LEU A 176 -19.80 14.40 -27.82
C LEU A 176 -20.42 13.57 -28.97
N PRO A 177 -20.43 14.06 -30.23
CA PRO A 177 -20.89 13.26 -31.36
C PRO A 177 -20.01 12.02 -31.55
N LEU A 178 -20.59 10.94 -32.08
CA LEU A 178 -19.88 9.68 -32.33
C LEU A 178 -18.69 9.86 -33.30
N GLU A 179 -18.88 10.74 -34.27
CA GLU A 179 -17.89 11.13 -35.27
C GLU A 179 -17.88 12.66 -35.40
N PHE A 180 -16.70 13.22 -35.59
CA PHE A 180 -16.52 14.62 -35.94
C PHE A 180 -16.89 14.87 -37.41
N PRO A 181 -17.09 16.13 -37.83
CA PRO A 181 -17.44 16.47 -39.21
C PRO A 181 -16.43 16.01 -40.28
N ASP A 182 -15.19 15.70 -39.87
CA ASP A 182 -14.14 15.16 -40.73
C ASP A 182 -14.16 13.62 -40.85
N GLY A 183 -15.16 12.96 -40.24
CA GLY A 183 -15.32 11.51 -40.20
C GLY A 183 -14.39 10.81 -39.20
N THR A 184 -13.63 11.56 -38.39
CA THR A 184 -12.77 10.98 -37.35
C THR A 184 -13.54 10.79 -36.04
N THR A 185 -13.13 9.82 -35.24
CA THR A 185 -13.67 9.60 -33.89
C THR A 185 -12.53 9.66 -32.89
N PRO A 186 -12.69 10.35 -31.74
CA PRO A 186 -11.59 10.52 -30.81
C PRO A 186 -11.20 9.17 -30.20
N VAL A 187 -9.90 8.95 -30.04
CA VAL A 187 -9.35 7.75 -29.40
C VAL A 187 -9.10 8.04 -27.93
N THR A 188 -9.52 7.13 -27.05
CA THR A 188 -9.30 7.32 -25.62
C THR A 188 -7.81 7.41 -25.29
N CYS A 189 -7.45 8.36 -24.43
CA CYS A 189 -6.09 8.52 -23.92
C CYS A 189 -5.93 7.95 -22.50
N ARG A 190 -7.04 7.73 -21.78
CA ARG A 190 -6.99 7.24 -20.41
C ARG A 190 -8.27 6.49 -20.04
N VAL A 191 -8.11 5.37 -19.34
CA VAL A 191 -9.22 4.59 -18.79
C VAL A 191 -9.04 4.49 -17.29
N SER A 192 -10.10 4.74 -16.53
CA SER A 192 -10.10 4.65 -15.07
C SER A 192 -11.09 3.58 -14.61
N ILE A 193 -10.64 2.64 -13.78
CA ILE A 193 -11.47 1.60 -13.16
C ILE A 193 -11.52 1.90 -11.67
N TYR A 194 -12.73 2.04 -11.13
CA TYR A 194 -12.96 2.51 -9.76
C TYR A 194 -14.23 1.89 -9.19
N ASP A 195 -14.40 1.98 -7.88
CA ASP A 195 -15.57 1.40 -7.21
C ASP A 195 -16.88 2.05 -7.68
N GLY A 196 -17.81 1.23 -8.18
CA GLY A 196 -19.09 1.68 -8.73
C GLY A 196 -20.18 1.93 -7.69
N SER A 197 -19.93 1.60 -6.41
CA SER A 197 -20.97 1.56 -5.37
C SER A 197 -21.63 2.91 -5.06
N ALA A 198 -20.95 4.03 -5.31
CA ALA A 198 -21.35 5.35 -4.83
C ALA A 198 -21.68 6.38 -5.93
N ASP A 199 -21.98 5.94 -7.17
CA ASP A 199 -22.23 6.79 -8.35
C ASP A 199 -21.23 7.98 -8.49
N LYS A 200 -19.97 7.72 -8.14
CA LYS A 200 -18.91 8.74 -8.19
C LYS A 200 -18.36 8.82 -9.60
N LYS A 201 -18.50 9.99 -10.24
CA LYS A 201 -17.84 10.28 -11.52
C LYS A 201 -16.33 10.47 -11.33
N VAL A 202 -15.57 9.38 -11.39
CA VAL A 202 -14.11 9.36 -11.32
C VAL A 202 -13.53 9.42 -12.73
N GLY A 203 -12.57 10.30 -12.96
CA GLY A 203 -12.00 10.57 -14.28
C GLY A 203 -10.57 11.08 -14.18
N VAL A 204 -10.21 12.05 -15.03
CA VAL A 204 -8.88 12.65 -15.05
C VAL A 204 -8.83 13.90 -14.15
N GLY A 205 -7.62 14.26 -13.71
CA GLY A 205 -7.40 15.51 -12.98
C GLY A 205 -8.06 15.50 -11.59
N SER A 206 -8.81 16.54 -11.26
CA SER A 206 -9.45 16.68 -9.95
C SER A 206 -10.48 15.58 -9.65
N LEU A 207 -11.04 14.94 -10.69
CA LEU A 207 -11.98 13.84 -10.54
C LEU A 207 -11.33 12.55 -10.01
N MET A 208 -10.01 12.41 -10.10
CA MET A 208 -9.29 11.23 -9.56
C MET A 208 -9.43 11.10 -8.04
N HIS A 209 -9.54 12.22 -7.33
CA HIS A 209 -9.70 12.24 -5.87
C HIS A 209 -11.05 11.68 -5.42
N LYS A 210 -12.03 11.55 -6.32
CA LYS A 210 -13.33 10.97 -5.99
C LYS A 210 -13.29 9.44 -5.85
N ALA A 211 -12.25 8.76 -6.34
CA ALA A 211 -12.14 7.32 -6.20
C ALA A 211 -11.94 6.93 -4.73
N SER A 212 -12.85 6.10 -4.20
CA SER A 212 -12.78 5.57 -2.85
C SER A 212 -12.39 4.10 -2.86
N VAL A 213 -11.77 3.66 -1.78
CA VAL A 213 -11.53 2.25 -1.52
C VAL A 213 -12.90 1.56 -1.31
N PRO A 214 -13.16 0.39 -1.93
CA PRO A 214 -14.33 -0.41 -1.60
C PRO A 214 -14.38 -0.75 -0.10
N PRO A 215 -15.55 -0.74 0.54
CA PRO A 215 -15.67 -1.07 1.96
C PRO A 215 -15.16 -2.49 2.25
N LEU A 216 -14.63 -2.70 3.46
CA LEU A 216 -14.30 -4.04 3.93
C LEU A 216 -15.60 -4.79 4.24
N LEU A 217 -15.62 -6.09 3.93
CA LEU A 217 -16.72 -6.96 4.34
C LEU A 217 -16.74 -7.11 5.87
N PRO A 218 -17.92 -7.27 6.50
CA PRO A 218 -18.01 -7.57 7.92
C PRO A 218 -17.18 -8.80 8.29
N GLY A 219 -16.40 -8.71 9.38
CA GLY A 219 -15.51 -9.79 9.83
C GLY A 219 -14.17 -9.87 9.10
N ASN A 220 -13.85 -8.93 8.21
CA ASN A 220 -12.52 -8.85 7.62
C ASN A 220 -11.50 -8.39 8.68
N LEU A 221 -10.37 -9.11 8.76
CA LEU A 221 -9.29 -8.87 9.72
C LEU A 221 -8.30 -7.78 9.26
N TYR A 222 -8.46 -7.26 8.05
CA TYR A 222 -7.66 -6.16 7.53
C TYR A 222 -7.87 -4.90 8.37
N MET A 223 -6.79 -4.28 8.85
CA MET A 223 -6.88 -3.11 9.74
C MET A 223 -7.66 -3.40 11.02
N GLU A 224 -7.64 -4.63 11.52
CA GLU A 224 -8.24 -4.96 12.81
C GLU A 224 -7.64 -4.08 13.91
N GLU A 225 -8.53 -3.51 14.74
CA GLU A 225 -8.12 -2.72 15.90
C GLU A 225 -7.62 -3.66 17.00
N VAL A 226 -6.40 -3.42 17.46
CA VAL A 226 -5.79 -4.19 18.54
C VAL A 226 -5.56 -3.29 19.74
N HIS A 227 -6.17 -3.68 20.86
CA HIS A 227 -6.00 -3.03 22.14
C HIS A 227 -4.83 -3.66 22.89
N VAL A 228 -4.02 -2.82 23.51
CA VAL A 228 -2.81 -3.25 24.20
C VAL A 228 -2.92 -2.89 25.67
N LYS A 229 -2.82 -3.91 26.54
CA LYS A 229 -2.55 -3.70 27.96
C LYS A 229 -1.04 -3.87 28.16
N LEU A 230 -0.34 -2.76 28.40
CA LEU A 230 1.12 -2.73 28.48
C LEU A 230 1.65 -3.73 29.52
N GLY A 231 2.58 -4.60 29.10
CA GLY A 231 3.16 -5.64 29.97
C GLY A 231 2.24 -6.82 30.30
N GLU A 232 1.00 -6.84 29.80
CA GLU A 232 0.01 -7.89 30.08
C GLU A 232 -0.42 -8.67 28.84
N GLU A 233 -1.16 -8.05 27.91
CA GLU A 233 -1.79 -8.77 26.78
C GLU A 233 -2.12 -7.88 25.57
N LEU A 234 -2.29 -8.55 24.42
CA LEU A 234 -2.93 -8.02 23.22
C LEU A 234 -4.38 -8.51 23.13
N TYR A 235 -5.31 -7.61 22.79
CA TYR A 235 -6.71 -7.93 22.55
C TYR A 235 -7.13 -7.53 21.13
N PHE A 236 -7.62 -8.50 20.35
CA PHE A 236 -8.08 -8.32 18.98
C PHE A 236 -9.59 -8.06 18.96
N SER A 237 -10.00 -6.85 18.54
CA SER A 237 -11.39 -6.40 18.64
C SER A 237 -12.37 -7.14 17.74
N THR A 238 -11.95 -7.58 16.54
CA THR A 238 -12.87 -8.17 15.55
C THR A 238 -13.12 -9.63 15.85
N GLY A 239 -12.07 -10.37 16.22
CA GLY A 239 -12.19 -11.78 16.57
C GLY A 239 -12.35 -12.07 18.06
N GLY A 240 -12.13 -11.09 18.95
CA GLY A 240 -12.24 -11.24 20.39
C GLY A 240 -11.11 -12.03 21.05
N GLN A 241 -10.00 -12.26 20.35
CA GLN A 241 -8.87 -13.04 20.85
C GLN A 241 -8.02 -12.27 21.83
N HIS A 242 -7.44 -12.98 22.80
CA HIS A 242 -6.49 -12.44 23.78
C HIS A 242 -5.18 -13.19 23.71
N ILE A 243 -4.06 -12.46 23.67
CA ILE A 243 -2.72 -13.06 23.70
C ILE A 243 -1.91 -12.40 24.82
N PRO A 244 -1.79 -13.04 25.98
CA PRO A 244 -0.95 -12.53 27.06
C PRO A 244 0.53 -12.75 26.77
N PHE A 245 1.39 -11.93 27.39
CA PHE A 245 2.79 -12.30 27.56
C PHE A 245 2.90 -13.62 28.32
N GLY A 246 3.89 -14.44 27.97
CA GLY A 246 4.02 -15.78 28.54
C GLY A 246 3.12 -16.85 27.90
N ALA A 247 2.28 -16.51 26.91
CA ALA A 247 1.51 -17.50 26.15
C ALA A 247 2.42 -18.50 25.43
N SER A 248 2.02 -19.77 25.34
CA SER A 248 2.75 -20.78 24.58
C SER A 248 2.46 -20.66 23.07
N PRO A 249 3.31 -21.22 22.19
CA PRO A 249 3.02 -21.30 20.76
C PRO A 249 1.69 -21.97 20.44
N GLN A 250 1.27 -22.95 21.25
CA GLN A 250 -0.01 -23.65 21.09
C GLN A 250 -1.19 -22.74 21.42
N ASP A 251 -1.06 -21.89 22.44
CA ASP A 251 -2.08 -20.89 22.78
C ASP A 251 -2.21 -19.87 21.64
N VAL A 252 -1.09 -19.36 21.15
CA VAL A 252 -1.06 -18.41 20.02
C VAL A 252 -1.68 -19.02 18.75
N TRP A 253 -1.44 -20.31 18.47
CA TRP A 253 -2.07 -20.99 17.34
C TRP A 253 -3.57 -21.21 17.54
N THR A 254 -4.01 -21.43 18.78
CA THR A 254 -5.43 -21.59 19.09
C THR A 254 -6.18 -20.30 18.83
N GLU A 255 -5.57 -19.16 19.17
CA GLU A 255 -6.17 -17.84 18.99
C GLU A 255 -6.03 -17.30 17.54
N LEU A 256 -4.82 -17.29 16.98
CA LEU A 256 -4.53 -16.65 15.69
C LEU A 256 -4.42 -17.61 14.50
N GLY A 257 -4.37 -18.92 14.75
CA GLY A 257 -4.04 -19.92 13.74
C GLY A 257 -2.55 -19.98 13.40
N GLN A 258 -2.25 -20.70 12.31
CA GLN A 258 -0.88 -20.93 11.86
C GLN A 258 -0.24 -19.61 11.38
N PRO A 259 1.01 -19.30 11.79
CA PRO A 259 1.73 -18.14 11.29
C PRO A 259 2.07 -18.30 9.81
N CYS A 260 2.23 -17.17 9.12
CA CYS A 260 2.64 -17.14 7.72
C CYS A 260 4.11 -17.59 7.54
N GLY A 261 4.96 -17.36 8.55
CA GLY A 261 6.35 -17.77 8.51
C GLY A 261 6.99 -17.84 9.91
N ILE A 262 7.99 -18.70 10.06
CA ILE A 262 8.75 -18.88 11.30
C ILE A 262 10.22 -18.57 11.03
N HIS A 263 10.82 -17.67 11.80
CA HIS A 263 12.20 -17.21 11.59
C HIS A 263 12.99 -17.25 12.90
N GLN A 264 14.21 -17.80 12.88
CA GLN A 264 15.09 -17.78 14.06
C GLN A 264 15.78 -16.42 14.21
N LYS A 265 15.85 -15.92 15.45
CA LYS A 265 16.65 -14.74 15.79
C LYS A 265 18.13 -15.12 15.76
N GLN A 266 18.82 -14.75 14.69
CA GLN A 266 20.18 -15.25 14.44
C GLN A 266 21.25 -14.71 15.40
N VAL A 267 21.12 -13.45 15.84
CA VAL A 267 22.10 -12.78 16.69
C VAL A 267 21.38 -11.88 17.67
N ASP A 268 21.67 -12.06 18.96
CA ASP A 268 21.31 -11.07 19.97
C ASP A 268 22.53 -10.20 20.31
N GLN A 269 22.58 -9.01 19.71
CA GLN A 269 23.67 -8.05 19.95
C GLN A 269 23.54 -7.34 21.32
N MET A 270 22.38 -7.45 21.99
CA MET A 270 22.11 -6.82 23.27
C MET A 270 22.51 -7.69 24.47
N VAL A 271 23.06 -8.89 24.24
CA VAL A 271 23.54 -9.81 25.29
C VAL A 271 24.55 -9.17 26.24
N ILE A 272 25.31 -8.16 25.79
CA ILE A 272 26.25 -7.42 26.65
C ILE A 272 25.57 -6.64 27.80
N HIS A 273 24.26 -6.37 27.68
CA HIS A 273 23.47 -5.69 28.71
C HIS A 273 22.75 -6.67 29.65
N SER A 274 22.78 -7.97 29.35
CA SER A 274 22.30 -9.00 30.28
C SER A 274 23.27 -9.10 31.45
N ALA A 275 22.81 -8.75 32.65
CA ALA A 275 23.62 -8.72 33.87
C ALA A 275 24.12 -10.11 34.33
N SER A 276 23.74 -11.18 33.63
CA SER A 276 23.93 -12.58 34.02
C SER A 276 25.32 -13.14 33.67
N ASP A 277 25.99 -12.66 32.61
CA ASP A 277 27.33 -13.14 32.25
C ASP A 277 28.18 -12.05 31.57
N PRO A 278 29.28 -11.56 32.20
CA PRO A 278 30.19 -10.60 31.58
C PRO A 278 31.04 -11.18 30.44
N HIS A 279 31.01 -12.50 30.20
CA HIS A 279 31.71 -13.18 29.09
C HIS A 279 30.79 -14.16 28.34
N PRO A 280 29.81 -13.66 27.55
CA PRO A 280 28.89 -14.52 26.83
C PRO A 280 29.63 -15.46 25.87
N ARG A 281 29.48 -16.78 26.08
CA ARG A 281 30.16 -17.82 25.29
C ARG A 281 29.62 -17.93 23.85
N THR A 282 28.39 -17.48 23.61
CA THR A 282 27.76 -17.41 22.29
C THR A 282 26.82 -16.19 22.22
N THR A 283 26.62 -15.65 21.02
CA THR A 283 25.54 -14.68 20.72
C THR A 283 24.34 -15.37 20.07
N HIS A 284 24.32 -16.70 20.07
CA HIS A 284 23.28 -17.51 19.45
C HIS A 284 22.04 -17.47 20.34
N CYS A 285 21.01 -16.82 19.83
CA CYS A 285 19.72 -16.70 20.47
C CYS A 285 18.84 -17.87 20.03
N GLY A 286 18.24 -18.59 20.99
CA GLY A 286 17.28 -19.66 20.70
C GLY A 286 15.90 -19.13 20.31
N ASP A 287 15.69 -17.83 20.45
CA ASP A 287 14.41 -17.19 20.20
C ASP A 287 14.03 -17.26 18.72
N TYR A 288 12.73 -17.25 18.48
CA TYR A 288 12.18 -17.32 17.14
C TYR A 288 10.92 -16.48 17.02
N PHE A 289 10.64 -16.04 15.80
CA PHE A 289 9.50 -15.22 15.46
C PHE A 289 8.43 -16.04 14.76
N TYR A 290 7.18 -15.88 15.19
CA TYR A 290 6.01 -16.16 14.36
C TYR A 290 5.61 -14.89 13.64
N ASN A 291 5.54 -14.95 12.32
CA ASN A 291 5.18 -13.81 11.48
C ASN A 291 3.74 -13.96 11.01
N TYR A 292 2.88 -13.05 11.40
CA TYR A 292 1.50 -12.93 10.92
C TYR A 292 1.45 -11.74 9.95
N PHE A 293 1.94 -11.96 8.72
CA PHE A 293 2.02 -10.92 7.68
C PHE A 293 0.65 -10.31 7.37
N THR A 294 -0.41 -11.11 7.38
CA THR A 294 -1.81 -10.70 7.22
C THR A 294 -2.38 -9.98 8.43
N ARG A 295 -1.58 -9.75 9.47
CA ARG A 295 -1.97 -8.95 10.62
C ARG A 295 -1.00 -7.79 10.84
N GLY A 296 0.23 -7.82 10.30
CA GLY A 296 1.23 -6.80 10.66
C GLY A 296 1.88 -7.04 12.01
N LEU A 297 1.82 -8.29 12.49
CA LEU A 297 2.27 -8.68 13.82
C LEU A 297 3.34 -9.75 13.71
N ASP A 298 4.46 -9.52 14.39
CA ASP A 298 5.44 -10.55 14.68
C ASP A 298 5.47 -10.83 16.19
N ILE A 299 5.48 -12.10 16.55
CA ILE A 299 5.50 -12.55 17.93
C ILE A 299 6.83 -13.22 18.18
N LEU A 300 7.62 -12.68 19.10
CA LEU A 300 8.88 -13.26 19.53
C LEU A 300 8.63 -14.22 20.68
N PHE A 301 9.13 -15.45 20.55
CA PHE A 301 9.14 -16.45 21.59
C PHE A 301 10.53 -16.58 22.17
N ASP A 302 10.61 -16.65 23.50
CA ASP A 302 11.83 -17.02 24.20
C ASP A 302 12.16 -18.50 23.92
N GLY A 303 13.37 -18.76 23.42
CA GLY A 303 13.80 -20.10 23.02
C GLY A 303 13.99 -21.09 24.17
N GLN A 304 14.09 -20.63 25.42
CA GLN A 304 14.28 -21.46 26.60
C GLN A 304 12.96 -21.84 27.26
N VAL A 305 12.10 -20.85 27.52
CA VAL A 305 10.81 -21.08 28.18
C VAL A 305 9.69 -21.40 27.18
N LEU A 306 9.92 -21.16 25.88
CA LEU A 306 8.96 -21.39 24.80
C LEU A 306 7.65 -20.63 25.03
N THR A 307 7.76 -19.36 25.43
CA THR A 307 6.62 -18.48 25.66
C THR A 307 6.83 -17.12 25.01
N VAL A 308 5.75 -16.39 24.79
CA VAL A 308 5.79 -15.04 24.20
C VAL A 308 6.57 -14.09 25.10
N SER A 309 7.64 -13.49 24.55
CA SER A 309 8.49 -12.52 25.23
C SER A 309 8.28 -11.09 24.72
N SER A 310 7.95 -10.92 23.44
CA SER A 310 7.73 -9.60 22.85
C SER A 310 6.78 -9.67 21.65
N PHE A 311 6.05 -8.57 21.43
CA PHE A 311 5.24 -8.36 20.24
C PHE A 311 5.85 -7.21 19.43
N LEU A 312 6.11 -7.44 18.15
CA LEU A 312 6.54 -6.41 17.21
C LEU A 312 5.36 -6.12 16.29
N ILE A 313 4.83 -4.91 16.41
CA ILE A 313 3.77 -4.42 15.55
C ILE A 313 4.41 -3.53 14.49
N LEU A 314 4.31 -3.96 13.25
CA LEU A 314 4.95 -3.31 12.12
C LEU A 314 3.98 -2.33 11.47
N LYS A 315 4.41 -1.08 11.32
CA LYS A 315 3.74 -0.12 10.46
C LYS A 315 4.39 -0.26 9.08
N GLY A 316 3.73 -1.02 8.21
CA GLY A 316 4.16 -1.21 6.84
C GLY A 316 4.14 0.11 6.08
N PHE A 317 5.20 0.91 6.15
CA PHE A 317 5.53 1.79 5.05
C PHE A 317 6.11 0.92 3.94
N VAL A 318 5.68 1.17 2.71
CA VAL A 318 6.00 0.33 1.56
C VAL A 318 7.51 0.21 1.40
N ASP A 319 8.07 -0.92 1.84
CA ASP A 319 9.46 -1.21 1.58
C ASP A 319 9.53 -1.77 0.16
N VAL A 320 10.02 -0.91 -0.75
CA VAL A 320 10.20 -1.23 -2.18
C VAL A 320 11.25 -2.33 -2.37
N VAL A 321 12.06 -2.63 -1.34
CA VAL A 321 13.18 -3.58 -1.43
C VAL A 321 12.83 -4.95 -0.84
N ASN A 322 11.87 -5.03 0.09
CA ASN A 322 11.49 -6.28 0.72
C ASN A 322 9.97 -6.49 0.70
N VAL A 323 9.47 -7.20 -0.31
CA VAL A 323 8.04 -7.51 -0.45
C VAL A 323 7.52 -8.38 0.71
N GLU A 324 8.37 -9.19 1.34
CA GLU A 324 8.04 -9.93 2.58
C GLU A 324 7.86 -9.01 3.80
N ALA A 325 8.37 -7.78 3.74
CA ALA A 325 8.20 -6.76 4.78
C ALA A 325 6.95 -5.89 4.58
N ASN A 326 6.24 -5.99 3.45
CA ASN A 326 4.96 -5.32 3.22
C ASN A 326 3.85 -6.05 3.99
N LYS A 327 3.92 -5.98 5.32
CA LYS A 327 2.93 -6.58 6.20
C LYS A 327 1.71 -5.68 6.32
N LEU A 328 0.56 -6.31 6.51
CA LEU A 328 -0.74 -5.67 6.66
C LEU A 328 -0.71 -4.64 7.78
N PHE A 329 -1.50 -3.59 7.64
CA PHE A 329 -1.69 -2.67 8.75
C PHE A 329 -2.46 -3.33 9.90
N LEU A 330 -1.85 -3.30 11.07
CA LEU A 330 -2.54 -3.42 12.33
C LEU A 330 -2.87 -2.00 12.80
N LEU A 331 -4.14 -1.70 13.02
CA LEU A 331 -4.50 -0.45 13.68
C LEU A 331 -4.31 -0.67 15.17
N VAL A 332 -3.15 -0.31 15.70
CA VAL A 332 -2.96 -0.35 17.15
C VAL A 332 -3.83 0.76 17.73
N ALA A 333 -4.81 0.42 18.55
CA ALA A 333 -5.36 1.38 19.48
C ALA A 333 -4.64 1.12 20.80
N LEU A 334 -3.54 1.85 21.02
CA LEU A 334 -2.87 1.83 22.31
C LEU A 334 -3.79 2.55 23.30
N VAL A 335 -4.73 1.83 23.90
CA VAL A 335 -5.52 2.33 25.03
C VAL A 335 -4.64 2.11 26.26
N CYS A 336 -3.79 3.08 26.55
CA CYS A 336 -3.13 3.14 27.84
C CYS A 336 -4.20 3.40 28.90
N ALA A 337 -4.63 2.37 29.62
CA ALA A 337 -5.47 2.55 30.79
C ALA A 337 -4.63 3.19 31.91
N PHE A 338 -4.50 4.52 31.88
CA PHE A 338 -4.09 5.30 33.04
C PHE A 338 -5.37 5.83 33.69
N ASP A 339 -5.86 5.07 34.67
CA ASP A 339 -7.01 5.37 35.55
C ASP A 339 -8.39 5.56 34.87
N GLU A 340 -9.43 5.02 35.52
CA GLU A 340 -10.83 4.95 35.07
C GLU A 340 -11.57 6.31 34.95
N VAL A 341 -10.86 7.43 34.91
CA VAL A 341 -11.47 8.76 34.99
C VAL A 341 -11.08 9.58 33.76
N ASP A 342 -11.96 9.50 32.75
CA ASP A 342 -11.99 10.26 31.48
C ASP A 342 -11.41 9.54 30.25
N ASN A 343 -12.18 8.56 29.75
CA ASN A 343 -11.93 7.74 28.54
C ASN A 343 -12.02 8.52 27.20
N SER A 344 -11.59 9.79 27.16
CA SER A 344 -11.42 10.53 25.92
C SER A 344 -10.07 10.22 25.25
N LYS A 345 -10.00 8.99 24.70
CA LYS A 345 -9.18 8.56 23.53
C LYS A 345 -7.77 9.17 23.39
N GLN A 346 -6.84 8.73 24.22
CA GLN A 346 -5.42 8.73 23.81
C GLN A 346 -5.13 7.42 23.08
N SER A 347 -5.25 7.40 21.75
CA SER A 347 -4.91 6.24 20.92
C SER A 347 -3.81 6.58 19.92
N ILE A 348 -2.81 5.70 19.82
CA ILE A 348 -1.71 5.84 18.87
C ILE A 348 -2.06 5.11 17.59
N THR A 349 -2.55 5.83 16.59
CA THR A 349 -2.93 5.28 15.29
C THR A 349 -1.77 5.37 14.29
N PRO A 350 -1.86 4.75 13.10
CA PRO A 350 -0.85 4.91 12.07
C PRO A 350 -0.60 6.36 11.61
N SER A 351 -1.51 7.31 11.82
CA SER A 351 -1.33 8.74 11.47
C SER A 351 -0.68 9.53 12.59
N THR A 352 -0.60 8.96 13.79
CA THR A 352 -0.03 9.64 14.95
C THR A 352 1.45 9.91 14.69
N LYS A 353 1.83 11.19 14.77
CA LYS A 353 3.22 11.64 14.65
C LYS A 353 3.93 11.53 15.99
N TRP A 354 5.26 11.49 15.94
CA TRP A 354 6.10 11.33 17.13
C TRP A 354 5.84 12.39 18.22
N ASP A 355 5.62 13.64 17.83
CA ASP A 355 5.29 14.71 18.79
C ASP A 355 3.99 14.43 19.56
N GLN A 356 2.97 13.89 18.88
CA GLN A 356 1.71 13.51 19.52
C GLN A 356 1.88 12.31 20.45
N VAL A 357 2.78 11.37 20.12
CA VAL A 357 3.12 10.26 21.03
C VAL A 357 3.74 10.79 22.31
N LYS A 358 4.66 11.78 22.23
CA LYS A 358 5.26 12.42 23.41
C LYS A 358 4.22 13.19 24.23
N GLU A 359 3.22 13.80 23.61
CA GLU A 359 2.11 14.44 24.33
C GLU A 359 1.27 13.41 25.12
N ILE A 360 1.11 12.19 24.58
CA ILE A 360 0.35 11.09 25.21
C ILE A 360 1.16 10.41 26.33
N LEU A 361 2.40 10.00 26.04
CA LEU A 361 3.22 9.16 26.94
C LEU A 361 4.21 9.97 27.80
N GLY A 362 4.31 11.28 27.57
CA GLY A 362 5.33 12.14 28.16
C GLY A 362 6.67 12.06 27.44
N ASP A 363 7.61 12.89 27.89
CA ASP A 363 8.97 12.89 27.36
C ASP A 363 9.72 11.62 27.77
N CYS A 364 10.35 10.96 26.80
CA CYS A 364 11.27 9.86 27.03
C CYS A 364 12.74 10.33 26.99
N GLY A 365 13.64 9.47 27.46
CA GLY A 365 15.08 9.71 27.41
C GLY A 365 15.63 9.80 25.98
N ARG A 366 16.97 9.88 25.86
CA ARG A 366 17.62 9.95 24.54
C ARG A 366 17.34 8.69 23.72
N ALA A 367 16.92 8.89 22.46
CA ALA A 367 16.76 7.79 21.51
C ALA A 367 18.09 7.05 21.27
N ALA A 368 17.99 5.73 21.13
CA ALA A 368 19.03 4.95 20.51
C ALA A 368 18.94 5.11 18.98
N ILE A 369 20.09 5.24 18.30
CA ILE A 369 20.11 5.29 16.84
C ILE A 369 20.17 3.86 16.33
N GLN A 370 19.15 3.44 15.59
CA GLN A 370 19.17 2.16 14.89
C GLN A 370 19.55 2.40 13.42
N THR A 371 20.73 1.90 13.06
CA THR A 371 21.25 1.98 11.68
C THR A 371 21.27 0.62 10.99
N GLN A 372 20.87 -0.45 11.68
CA GLN A 372 20.94 -1.83 11.17
C GLN A 372 19.60 -2.29 10.61
N GLY A 373 19.56 -2.43 9.27
CA GLY A 373 18.44 -3.02 8.54
C GLY A 373 18.62 -2.95 7.02
N SER A 374 19.75 -3.46 6.53
CA SER A 374 20.21 -3.44 5.13
C SER A 374 20.80 -2.13 4.62
N THR A 375 21.81 -2.23 3.77
CA THR A 375 22.34 -1.14 2.91
C THR A 375 21.27 -0.54 1.97
N ASN A 376 20.02 -1.03 2.06
CA ASN A 376 18.91 -0.72 1.19
C ASN A 376 17.61 -0.40 1.97
N ASN A 377 17.66 0.05 3.24
CA ASN A 377 16.44 0.60 3.86
C ASN A 377 16.04 1.87 3.07
N PRO A 378 14.91 1.87 2.34
CA PRO A 378 14.51 3.03 1.53
C PRO A 378 14.22 4.28 2.39
N PHE A 379 14.00 4.09 3.70
CA PHE A 379 13.63 5.15 4.63
C PHE A 379 14.81 5.71 5.47
N GLY A 380 16.01 5.16 5.32
CA GLY A 380 17.22 5.61 6.04
C GLY A 380 17.29 5.19 7.51
N SER A 381 18.11 5.88 8.31
CA SER A 381 18.27 5.58 9.75
C SER A 381 17.03 5.94 10.56
N THR A 382 16.61 5.05 11.45
CA THR A 382 15.50 5.24 12.39
C THR A 382 16.01 5.52 13.80
N PHE A 383 15.14 6.11 14.62
CA PHE A 383 15.40 6.42 16.03
C PHE A 383 14.51 5.54 16.89
N VAL A 384 15.09 4.88 17.90
CA VAL A 384 14.36 4.03 18.83
C VAL A 384 14.20 4.75 20.16
N TYR A 385 12.97 4.92 20.59
CA TYR A 385 12.59 5.55 21.84
C TYR A 385 11.91 4.53 22.75
N GLY A 386 12.44 4.34 23.95
CA GLY A 386 11.92 3.40 24.93
C GLY A 386 11.10 4.08 26.02
N TYR A 387 9.96 3.47 26.35
CA TYR A 387 9.17 3.71 27.55
C TYR A 387 9.07 2.40 28.36
N GLN A 388 8.40 2.46 29.51
CA GLN A 388 8.09 1.28 30.30
C GLN A 388 7.20 0.33 29.46
N ASN A 389 7.69 -0.89 29.20
CA ASN A 389 7.01 -1.97 28.47
C ASN A 389 6.68 -1.71 26.97
N ILE A 390 7.16 -0.61 26.38
CA ILE A 390 6.95 -0.28 24.96
C ILE A 390 8.13 0.50 24.38
N ALA A 391 8.49 0.23 23.14
CA ALA A 391 9.47 0.98 22.38
C ALA A 391 8.92 1.34 21.00
N PHE A 392 9.28 2.53 20.51
CA PHE A 392 8.89 3.05 19.21
C PHE A 392 10.11 3.23 18.33
N GLU A 393 10.07 2.65 17.14
CA GLU A 393 10.99 3.00 16.06
C GLU A 393 10.36 4.11 15.22
N VAL A 394 11.07 5.22 15.07
CA VAL A 394 10.58 6.45 14.47
C VAL A 394 11.46 6.83 13.28
N MET A 395 10.84 7.14 12.16
CA MET A 395 11.48 7.58 10.93
C MET A 395 11.88 9.06 11.01
N LYS A 396 12.73 9.50 10.08
CA LYS A 396 13.19 10.91 10.02
C LYS A 396 12.07 11.94 9.75
N ASN A 397 10.93 11.50 9.26
CA ASN A 397 9.74 12.32 8.99
C ASN A 397 8.73 12.28 10.16
N ASP A 398 9.17 11.84 11.34
CA ASP A 398 8.39 11.74 12.58
C ASP A 398 7.22 10.74 12.55
N TYR A 399 7.17 9.88 11.53
CA TYR A 399 6.23 8.76 11.53
C TYR A 399 6.82 7.55 12.25
N ILE A 400 5.98 6.87 13.03
CA ILE A 400 6.31 5.59 13.65
C ILE A 400 6.47 4.53 12.54
N ALA A 401 7.56 3.76 12.55
CA ALA A 401 7.80 2.61 11.68
C ALA A 401 7.42 1.30 12.37
N THR A 402 7.78 1.13 13.64
CA THR A 402 7.48 -0.10 14.38
C THR A 402 7.20 0.21 15.84
N VAL A 403 6.36 -0.61 16.47
CA VAL A 403 6.07 -0.57 17.90
C VAL A 403 6.43 -1.93 18.48
N THR A 404 7.36 -1.95 19.43
CA THR A 404 7.74 -3.18 20.13
C THR A 404 7.18 -3.14 21.55
N LEU A 405 6.39 -4.15 21.90
CA LEU A 405 5.84 -4.34 23.24
C LEU A 405 6.60 -5.47 23.91
N PHE A 406 6.99 -5.27 25.17
CA PHE A 406 7.77 -6.24 25.92
C PHE A 406 7.39 -6.26 27.39
N GLN A 407 7.58 -7.40 28.04
CA GLN A 407 7.43 -7.55 29.49
C GLN A 407 8.80 -7.32 30.15
N ALA A 408 8.84 -6.47 31.18
CA ALA A 408 10.06 -6.01 31.83
C ALA A 408 10.46 -6.90 33.02
#